data_AF-A0A2S0LBP2-F1
#
_entry.id   AF-A0A2S0LBP2-F1
#
_cell.length_a   1.000
_cell.length_b   1.000
_cell.length_c   1.000
_cell.angle_alpha   90.00
_cell.angle_beta   90.00
_cell.angle_gamma   90.00
#
_symmetry.space_group_name_H-M   'P 1'
#
loop_
_entity.id
_entity.type
_entity.pdbx_description
1 polymer ?
#
loop_
_entity_poly.entity_id
_entity_poly.type
_entity_poly.pdbx_seq_one_letter_code
_entity_poly.pdbx_strand_id
1 'polypeptide(L)'
;MNIEIDYKALITRCENLDYSDTEEIFDYALDVLYKFSPELCIIVMVNAIIKADRCLDETLPELAAIITSYDGNISSYDYIKQKLAENATNPNFYHKDVLEKLLRYLESKYEKMKVNLKNH
;
A
#
# COMPACT_ATOMS: atom_id res chain seq x y z
N MET A 1 25.12 4.71 14.83
CA MET A 1 24.06 4.45 13.83
C MET A 1 23.10 5.63 13.90
N ASN A 2 22.94 6.38 12.80
CA ASN A 2 22.11 7.58 12.77
C ASN A 2 20.78 7.23 12.10
N ILE A 3 19.76 7.04 12.92
CA ILE A 3 18.42 6.60 12.51
C ILE A 3 17.86 7.48 11.37
N GLU A 4 18.17 8.78 11.36
CA GLU A 4 17.71 9.69 10.30
C GLU A 4 18.35 9.40 8.93
N ILE A 5 19.65 9.07 8.92
CA ILE A 5 20.39 8.73 7.69
C ILE A 5 19.87 7.39 7.16
N ASP A 6 19.68 6.42 8.05
CA ASP A 6 19.20 5.09 7.69
C ASP A 6 17.76 5.15 7.14
N TYR A 7 16.91 6.00 7.73
CA TYR A 7 15.54 6.23 7.24
C TYR A 7 15.50 6.92 5.87
N LYS A 8 16.35 7.94 5.65
CA LYS A 8 16.47 8.58 4.33
C LYS A 8 16.94 7.59 3.27
N ALA A 9 17.95 6.77 3.58
CA ALA A 9 18.42 5.73 2.68
C ALA A 9 17.33 4.71 2.35
N LEU A 10 16.51 4.33 3.33
CA LEU A 10 15.36 3.44 3.13
C LEU A 10 14.32 4.04 2.17
N ILE A 11 13.95 5.31 2.36
CA ILE A 11 13.03 6.01 1.48
C ILE A 11 13.59 6.06 0.05
N THR A 12 14.84 6.52 -0.11
CA THR A 12 15.48 6.59 -1.43
C THR A 12 15.50 5.23 -2.11
N ARG A 13 15.71 4.13 -1.36
CA ARG A 13 15.62 2.78 -1.93
C ARG A 13 14.21 2.49 -2.42
N CYS A 14 13.18 2.77 -1.63
CA CYS A 14 11.78 2.55 -2.01
C CYS A 14 11.37 3.36 -3.26
N GLU A 15 11.90 4.57 -3.42
CA GLU A 15 11.64 5.43 -4.59
C GLU A 15 12.30 4.90 -5.87
N ASN A 16 13.39 4.13 -5.76
CA ASN A 16 14.13 3.57 -6.89
C ASN A 16 13.81 2.09 -7.16
N LEU A 17 12.82 1.53 -6.48
CA LEU A 17 12.35 0.17 -6.73
C LEU A 17 11.72 0.06 -8.13
N ASP A 18 11.94 -1.09 -8.79
CA ASP A 18 11.23 -1.42 -10.02
C ASP A 18 9.87 -2.03 -9.70
N TYR A 19 8.85 -1.19 -9.69
CA TYR A 19 7.48 -1.62 -9.41
C TYR A 19 6.82 -2.45 -10.52
N SER A 20 7.53 -2.77 -11.61
CA SER A 20 7.02 -3.69 -12.63
C SER A 20 7.11 -5.16 -12.19
N ASP A 21 8.06 -5.52 -11.34
CA ASP A 21 8.14 -6.84 -10.71
C ASP A 21 7.32 -6.85 -9.41
N THR A 22 6.04 -7.19 -9.51
CA THR A 22 5.14 -7.06 -8.36
C THR A 22 5.45 -8.08 -7.27
N GLU A 23 5.91 -9.29 -7.62
CA GLU A 23 6.27 -10.33 -6.65
C GLU A 23 7.49 -9.94 -5.82
N GLU A 24 8.59 -9.52 -6.47
CA GLU A 24 9.81 -9.10 -5.77
C GLU A 24 9.53 -7.92 -4.82
N ILE A 25 8.64 -7.01 -5.22
CA ILE A 25 8.27 -5.85 -4.40
C ILE A 25 7.45 -6.26 -3.18
N PHE A 26 6.54 -7.23 -3.32
CA PHE A 26 5.78 -7.75 -2.19
C PHE A 26 6.69 -8.49 -1.21
N ASP A 27 7.60 -9.32 -1.71
CA ASP A 27 8.61 -9.99 -0.88
C ASP A 27 9.47 -8.97 -0.12
N TYR A 28 9.96 -7.94 -0.81
CA TYR A 28 10.71 -6.86 -0.16
C TYR A 28 9.89 -6.11 0.90
N ALA A 29 8.63 -5.79 0.59
CA ALA A 29 7.74 -5.09 1.51
C ALA A 29 7.49 -5.91 2.79
N LEU A 30 7.24 -7.21 2.65
CA LEU A 30 6.97 -8.12 3.77
C LEU A 30 8.24 -8.45 4.58
N ASP A 31 9.32 -8.83 3.91
CA ASP A 31 10.52 -9.32 4.59
C ASP A 31 11.39 -8.21 5.15
N VAL A 32 11.35 -7.03 4.53
CA VAL A 32 12.19 -5.89 4.93
C VAL A 32 11.34 -4.80 5.55
N LEU A 33 10.43 -4.19 4.78
CA LEU A 33 9.78 -2.94 5.20
C LEU A 33 8.86 -3.12 6.39
N TYR A 34 8.09 -4.21 6.44
CA TYR A 34 7.14 -4.47 7.51
C TYR A 34 7.77 -4.49 8.91
N LYS A 35 9.03 -4.94 9.01
CA LYS A 35 9.80 -4.95 10.28
C LYS A 35 10.12 -3.55 10.79
N PHE A 36 10.17 -2.56 9.91
CA PHE A 36 10.50 -1.17 10.24
C PHE A 36 9.25 -0.30 10.32
N SER A 37 8.34 -0.44 9.36
CA SER A 37 7.12 0.36 9.27
C SER A 37 6.05 -0.38 8.45
N PRO A 38 4.97 -0.85 9.11
CA PRO A 38 3.81 -1.40 8.40
C PRO A 38 3.17 -0.40 7.43
N GLU A 39 3.20 0.89 7.74
CA GLU A 39 2.68 1.94 6.84
C GLU A 39 3.50 2.01 5.55
N LEU A 40 4.83 1.98 5.65
CA LEU A 40 5.70 1.98 4.48
C LEU A 40 5.54 0.70 3.64
N CYS A 41 5.36 -0.44 4.31
CA CYS A 41 5.02 -1.71 3.67
C CYS A 41 3.74 -1.58 2.82
N ILE A 42 2.65 -1.05 3.40
CA ILE A 42 1.39 -0.82 2.68
C ILE A 42 1.57 0.13 1.49
N ILE A 43 2.31 1.24 1.67
CA ILE A 43 2.59 2.21 0.61
C ILE A 43 3.28 1.54 -0.59
N VAL A 44 4.29 0.72 -0.33
CA VAL A 44 5.06 0.03 -1.37
C VAL A 44 4.21 -1.04 -2.08
N MET A 45 3.43 -1.83 -1.33
CA MET A 45 2.47 -2.79 -1.91
C MET A 45 1.44 -2.10 -2.81
N VAL A 46 0.89 -0.97 -2.37
CA VAL A 46 -0.10 -0.19 -3.15
C VAL A 46 0.52 0.31 -4.45
N ASN A 47 1.75 0.82 -4.42
CA ASN A 47 2.45 1.24 -5.64
C ASN A 47 2.71 0.08 -6.59
N ALA A 48 3.04 -1.10 -6.06
CA ALA A 48 3.21 -2.31 -6.87
C ALA A 48 1.90 -2.71 -7.54
N ILE A 49 0.78 -2.74 -6.81
CA ILE A 49 -0.56 -3.03 -7.37
C ILE A 49 -0.96 -2.03 -8.47
N ILE A 50 -0.64 -0.74 -8.30
CA ILE A 50 -0.93 0.29 -9.32
C ILE A 50 -0.14 0.04 -10.61
N LYS A 51 1.07 -0.50 -10.50
CA LYS A 51 1.98 -0.75 -11.63
C LYS A 51 1.89 -2.16 -12.20
N ALA A 52 1.24 -3.08 -11.48
CA ALA A 52 1.04 -4.45 -11.91
C ALA A 52 0.33 -4.52 -13.27
N ASP A 53 0.67 -5.56 -14.02
CA ASP A 53 0.05 -5.86 -15.30
C ASP A 53 -1.40 -6.34 -15.10
N ARG A 54 -2.09 -6.79 -16.17
CA ARG A 54 -3.46 -7.30 -16.02
C ARG A 54 -3.56 -8.59 -15.20
N CYS A 55 -2.50 -9.37 -15.15
CA CYS A 55 -2.45 -10.71 -14.59
C CYS A 55 -1.69 -10.67 -13.27
N LEU A 56 -2.29 -10.02 -12.26
CA LEU A 56 -1.75 -10.01 -10.92
C LEU A 56 -2.08 -11.33 -10.22
N ASP A 57 -1.07 -11.97 -9.61
CA ASP A 57 -1.28 -13.12 -8.73
C ASP A 57 -2.29 -12.77 -7.62
N GLU A 58 -3.36 -13.55 -7.51
CA GLU A 58 -4.48 -13.29 -6.60
C GLU A 58 -4.06 -13.29 -5.12
N THR A 59 -2.92 -13.91 -4.79
CA THR A 59 -2.38 -13.93 -3.43
C THR A 59 -1.85 -12.57 -2.99
N LEU A 60 -1.33 -11.74 -3.91
CA LEU A 60 -0.75 -10.43 -3.57
C LEU A 60 -1.81 -9.43 -3.07
N PRO A 61 -2.97 -9.25 -3.75
CA PRO A 61 -4.09 -8.48 -3.19
C PRO A 61 -4.58 -8.97 -1.83
N GLU A 62 -4.56 -10.29 -1.59
CA GLU A 62 -4.98 -10.87 -0.31
C GLU A 62 -3.97 -10.52 0.81
N LEU A 63 -2.68 -10.63 0.54
CA LEU A 63 -1.63 -10.20 1.47
C LEU A 63 -1.73 -8.71 1.79
N ALA A 64 -1.90 -7.86 0.78
CA ALA A 64 -2.10 -6.42 0.98
C ALA A 64 -3.35 -6.13 1.83
N ALA A 65 -4.44 -6.87 1.61
CA ALA A 65 -5.66 -6.76 2.39
C ALA A 65 -5.46 -7.14 3.86
N ILE A 66 -4.76 -8.24 4.13
CA ILE A 66 -4.45 -8.69 5.49
C ILE A 66 -3.66 -7.59 6.21
N ILE A 67 -2.51 -7.17 5.68
CA ILE A 67 -1.66 -6.16 6.32
C ILE A 67 -2.42 -4.84 6.51
N THR A 68 -3.14 -4.38 5.49
CA THR A 68 -3.94 -3.14 5.58
C THR A 68 -5.02 -3.23 6.67
N SER A 69 -5.70 -4.37 6.79
CA SER A 69 -6.77 -4.55 7.78
C SER A 69 -6.27 -4.56 9.22
N TYR A 70 -5.07 -5.09 9.47
CA TYR A 70 -4.49 -5.15 10.82
C TYR A 70 -3.73 -3.88 11.17
N ASP A 71 -2.83 -3.41 10.30
CA ASP A 71 -1.85 -2.38 10.64
C ASP A 71 -2.08 -1.04 9.94
N GLY A 72 -2.95 -1.00 8.93
CA GLY A 72 -3.24 0.23 8.21
C GLY A 72 -3.87 1.29 9.10
N ASN A 73 -3.48 2.53 8.86
CA ASN A 73 -3.82 3.71 9.66
C ASN A 73 -4.44 4.81 8.79
N ILE A 74 -4.78 5.96 9.40
CA ILE A 74 -5.36 7.13 8.71
C ILE A 74 -4.45 7.59 7.55
N SER A 75 -3.13 7.68 7.77
CA SER A 75 -2.18 8.09 6.74
C SER A 75 -2.18 7.13 5.53
N SER A 76 -2.22 5.82 5.77
CA SER A 76 -2.33 4.82 4.70
C SER A 76 -3.67 4.91 3.96
N TYR A 77 -4.77 5.24 4.66
CA TYR A 77 -6.07 5.48 4.04
C TYR A 77 -6.02 6.69 3.11
N ASP A 78 -5.49 7.82 3.59
CA ASP A 78 -5.34 9.05 2.80
C ASP A 78 -4.46 8.80 1.57
N TYR A 79 -3.37 8.05 1.74
CA TYR A 79 -2.48 7.66 0.65
C TYR A 79 -3.20 6.82 -0.42
N ILE A 80 -3.90 5.76 -0.02
CA ILE A 80 -4.63 4.89 -0.96
C ILE A 80 -5.71 5.69 -1.69
N LYS A 81 -6.46 6.53 -0.96
CA LYS A 81 -7.51 7.40 -1.52
C LYS A 81 -6.93 8.38 -2.54
N GLN A 82 -5.80 9.01 -2.21
CA GLN A 82 -5.09 9.89 -3.12
C GLN A 82 -4.63 9.14 -4.38
N LYS A 83 -4.00 7.97 -4.24
CA LYS A 83 -3.53 7.18 -5.38
C LYS A 83 -4.64 6.69 -6.29
N LEU A 84 -5.79 6.35 -5.71
CA LEU A 84 -6.98 5.99 -6.49
C LEU A 84 -7.50 7.18 -7.31
N ALA A 85 -7.47 8.39 -6.76
CA ALA A 85 -7.84 9.61 -7.49
C ALA A 85 -6.81 9.97 -8.58
N GLU A 86 -5.51 9.91 -8.28
CA GLU A 86 -4.42 10.19 -9.22
C GLU A 86 -4.43 9.24 -10.43
N ASN A 87 -4.85 7.99 -10.25
CA ASN A 87 -4.90 6.99 -11.30
C ASN A 87 -6.30 6.81 -11.92
N ALA A 88 -7.28 7.65 -11.58
CA ALA A 88 -8.67 7.48 -12.03
C ALA A 88 -8.83 7.48 -13.57
N THR A 89 -7.96 8.19 -14.28
CA THR A 89 -7.95 8.26 -15.76
C THR A 89 -6.83 7.45 -16.40
N ASN A 90 -6.07 6.67 -15.61
CA ASN A 90 -4.96 5.86 -16.12
C ASN A 90 -5.52 4.57 -16.77
N PRO A 91 -5.38 4.40 -18.11
CA PRO A 91 -5.92 3.21 -18.80
C PRO A 91 -5.18 1.91 -18.42
N ASN A 92 -4.00 2.01 -17.82
CA ASN A 92 -3.20 0.88 -17.37
C ASN A 92 -3.37 0.59 -15.87
N PHE A 93 -4.32 1.24 -15.18
CA PHE A 93 -4.61 0.93 -13.79
C PHE A 93 -5.65 -0.19 -13.69
N TYR A 94 -5.16 -1.44 -13.79
CA TYR A 94 -6.02 -2.61 -13.92
C TYR A 94 -6.69 -3.04 -12.60
N HIS A 95 -6.05 -2.78 -11.45
CA HIS A 95 -6.44 -3.30 -10.14
C HIS A 95 -7.05 -2.23 -9.23
N LYS A 96 -7.89 -1.37 -9.79
CA LYS A 96 -8.58 -0.31 -9.04
C LYS A 96 -9.44 -0.86 -7.91
N ASP A 97 -10.13 -1.96 -8.18
CA ASP A 97 -10.99 -2.67 -7.25
C ASP A 97 -10.23 -3.17 -6.00
N VAL A 98 -8.95 -3.55 -6.16
CA VAL A 98 -8.09 -3.90 -5.04
C VAL A 98 -7.93 -2.71 -4.09
N LEU A 99 -7.58 -1.52 -4.59
CA LEU A 99 -7.46 -0.32 -3.73
C LEU A 99 -8.79 0.07 -3.08
N GLU A 100 -9.92 -0.03 -3.81
CA GLU A 100 -11.25 0.19 -3.24
C GLU A 100 -11.59 -0.80 -2.11
N LYS A 101 -11.11 -2.04 -2.22
CA LYS A 101 -11.26 -3.07 -1.19
C LYS A 101 -10.40 -2.75 0.03
N LEU A 102 -9.16 -2.30 -0.17
CA LEU A 102 -8.27 -1.84 0.91
C LEU A 102 -8.89 -0.69 1.71
N LEU A 103 -9.45 0.32 1.03
CA LEU A 103 -10.16 1.43 1.69
C LEU A 103 -11.33 0.93 2.55
N ARG A 104 -12.14 0.01 2.02
CA ARG A 104 -13.25 -0.59 2.77
C ARG A 104 -12.82 -1.32 4.04
N TYR A 105 -11.66 -1.98 4.02
CA TYR A 105 -11.10 -2.59 5.24
C TYR A 105 -10.73 -1.55 6.29
N LEU A 106 -10.10 -0.45 5.88
CA LEU A 106 -9.75 0.64 6.80
C LEU A 106 -10.99 1.34 7.34
N GLU A 107 -11.97 1.62 6.49
CA GLU A 107 -13.27 2.16 6.89
C GLU A 107 -13.92 1.27 7.95
N SER A 108 -14.02 -0.04 7.69
CA SER A 108 -14.62 -1.00 8.64
C SER A 108 -13.84 -1.09 9.95
N LYS A 109 -12.50 -1.07 9.89
CA LYS A 109 -11.63 -1.07 11.08
C LYS A 109 -11.90 0.14 11.96
N TYR A 110 -11.92 1.33 11.37
CA TYR A 110 -12.09 2.59 12.09
C TYR A 110 -13.53 2.87 12.51
N GLU A 111 -14.53 2.40 11.75
CA GLU A 111 -15.94 2.44 12.15
C GLU A 111 -16.18 1.68 13.46
N LYS A 112 -15.52 0.53 13.67
CA LYS A 112 -15.56 -0.21 14.95
C LYS A 112 -15.00 0.62 16.12
N MET A 113 -14.12 1.58 15.81
CA MET A 113 -13.55 2.53 16.77
C MET A 113 -14.36 3.85 16.85
N LYS A 114 -15.52 3.93 16.19
CA LYS A 114 -16.38 5.13 16.08
C LYS A 114 -15.70 6.31 15.38
N VAL A 115 -14.75 6.03 14.48
CA VAL A 115 -14.08 7.02 13.64
C VAL A 115 -14.57 6.85 12.20
N ASN A 116 -15.03 7.94 11.57
CA ASN A 116 -15.48 7.93 10.18
C ASN A 116 -14.39 8.49 9.25
N LEU A 117 -13.69 7.60 8.56
CA LEU A 117 -12.62 7.96 7.62
C LEU A 117 -13.13 8.66 6.35
N LYS A 118 -14.40 8.56 5.99
CA LYS A 118 -14.93 9.25 4.79
C LYS A 118 -14.97 10.77 4.92
N ASN A 119 -14.89 11.25 6.17
CA ASN A 119 -14.84 12.67 6.49
C ASN A 119 -13.41 13.24 6.49
N HIS A 120 -12.40 12.37 6.31
CA HIS A 120 -11.00 12.74 6.09
C HIS A 120 -10.73 12.91 4.60
#